data_AF-A0AAE1U5P9-F1
#
_entry.id   AF-A0AAE1U5P9-F1
#
_cell.length_a   1.000
_cell.length_b   1.000
_cell.length_c   1.000
_cell.angle_alpha   90.00
_cell.angle_beta   90.00
_cell.angle_gamma   90.00
#
_symmetry.space_group_name_H-M   'P 1'
#
loop_
_entity.id
_entity.type
_entity.pdbx_description
1 polymer ?
#
loop_
_entity_poly.entity_id
_entity_poly.type
_entity_poly.pdbx_seq_one_letter_code
_entity_poly.pdbx_strand_id
1 'polypeptide(L)'
;MAPKEKKKHVHLSIADKLELLKKLEAGASVSRVCEIYGVKKQTVSDIRKAKDKLRNYALKFNVDPTKDKKGVIHGRNHMRQPQSETLEEAVFKWYVQQRSVKVLSTEEIAEAVLVGKQSDDSRSSDEEKEVAIKPKMSLVRESIDILLNYVDLCDNYNIQGYYEHLRTLRELVIREQHKRGKQTKLDTFFKRKTPEPQPSTSKDSSVAPTSASDFIGIESEDSDSE
;
A
#
# COMPACT_ATOMS: atom_id res chain seq x y z
N MET A 1 48.32 -3.15 55.27
CA MET A 1 47.66 -3.93 54.20
C MET A 1 47.10 -2.95 53.19
N ALA A 2 47.57 -2.96 51.94
CA ALA A 2 47.07 -2.04 50.92
C ALA A 2 45.59 -2.35 50.58
N PRO A 3 44.74 -1.34 50.30
CA PRO A 3 43.37 -1.57 49.91
C PRO A 3 43.34 -2.34 48.58
N LYS A 4 42.71 -3.52 48.56
CA LYS A 4 42.43 -4.21 47.30
C LYS A 4 41.32 -3.45 46.58
N GLU A 5 41.68 -2.62 45.61
CA GLU A 5 40.70 -1.98 44.73
C GLU A 5 39.80 -3.02 44.07
N LYS A 6 38.49 -2.82 44.22
CA LYS A 6 37.47 -3.66 43.58
C LYS A 6 37.48 -3.36 42.08
N LYS A 7 38.02 -4.28 41.28
CA LYS A 7 37.99 -4.17 39.81
C LYS A 7 36.54 -4.15 39.31
N LYS A 8 36.22 -3.18 38.45
CA LYS A 8 34.92 -3.08 37.79
C LYS A 8 34.65 -4.35 36.95
N HIS A 9 33.41 -4.83 36.98
CA HIS A 9 32.99 -5.99 36.20
C HIS A 9 32.78 -5.59 34.72
N VAL A 10 33.42 -6.31 33.80
CA VAL A 10 33.29 -6.07 32.36
C VAL A 10 32.19 -6.97 31.80
N HIS A 11 31.20 -6.35 31.15
CA HIS A 11 30.14 -7.07 30.44
C HIS A 11 30.50 -7.18 28.96
N LEU A 12 30.60 -8.40 28.45
CA LEU A 12 30.78 -8.66 27.02
C LEU A 12 29.44 -8.97 26.35
N SER A 13 29.21 -8.37 25.19
CA SER A 13 28.09 -8.70 24.33
C SER A 13 28.25 -10.12 23.75
N ILE A 14 27.15 -10.70 23.27
CA ILE A 14 27.18 -11.98 22.57
C ILE A 14 28.07 -11.87 21.32
N ALA A 15 28.03 -10.74 20.61
CA ALA A 15 28.89 -10.48 19.47
C ALA A 15 30.38 -10.47 19.86
N ASP A 16 30.74 -9.78 20.96
CA ASP A 16 32.12 -9.73 21.43
C ASP A 16 32.61 -11.11 21.89
N LYS A 17 31.74 -11.92 22.53
CA LYS A 17 32.06 -13.30 22.91
C LYS A 17 32.33 -14.19 21.68
N LEU A 18 31.60 -13.98 20.59
CA LEU A 18 31.82 -14.70 19.32
C LEU A 18 33.11 -14.26 18.63
N GLU A 19 33.42 -12.96 18.61
CA GLU A 19 34.69 -12.44 18.09
C GLU A 19 35.89 -12.96 18.91
N LEU A 20 35.75 -12.99 20.23
CA LEU A 20 36.72 -13.56 21.15
C LEU A 20 36.98 -15.04 20.83
N LEU A 21 35.92 -15.83 20.58
CA LEU A 21 36.06 -17.22 20.15
C LEU A 21 36.78 -17.36 18.81
N LYS A 22 36.46 -16.52 17.82
CA LYS A 22 37.17 -16.50 16.52
C LYS A 22 38.67 -16.26 16.72
N LYS A 23 39.06 -15.32 17.58
CA LYS A 23 40.48 -15.04 17.89
C LYS A 23 41.18 -16.22 18.57
N LEU A 24 40.49 -16.91 19.49
CA LEU A 24 41.04 -18.11 20.14
C LEU A 24 41.22 -19.27 19.15
N GLU A 25 40.28 -19.46 18.22
CA GLU A 25 40.36 -20.50 17.20
C GLU A 25 41.46 -20.21 16.16
N ALA A 26 41.72 -18.93 15.89
CA ALA A 26 42.88 -18.50 15.08
C ALA A 26 44.23 -18.69 15.81
N GLY A 27 44.24 -19.20 17.05
CA GLY A 27 45.46 -19.50 17.80
C GLY A 27 45.97 -18.35 18.68
N ALA A 28 45.19 -17.30 18.91
CA ALA A 28 45.59 -16.24 19.83
C ALA A 28 45.75 -16.76 21.26
N SER A 29 46.78 -16.27 21.96
CA SER A 29 47.01 -16.67 23.36
C SER A 29 45.90 -16.14 24.27
N VAL A 30 45.53 -16.95 25.28
CA VAL A 30 44.50 -16.57 26.27
C VAL A 30 44.89 -15.28 27.00
N SER A 31 46.17 -15.09 27.31
CA SER A 31 46.66 -13.86 27.95
C SER A 31 46.40 -12.63 27.07
N ARG A 32 46.70 -12.72 25.77
CA ARG A 32 46.46 -11.61 24.83
C ARG A 32 44.98 -11.28 24.70
N VAL A 33 44.12 -12.29 24.66
CA VAL A 33 42.66 -12.12 24.63
C VAL A 33 42.15 -11.48 25.92
N CYS A 34 42.69 -11.87 27.08
CA CYS A 34 42.33 -11.26 28.37
C CYS A 34 42.64 -9.75 28.40
N GLU A 35 43.78 -9.33 27.85
CA GLU A 35 44.17 -7.93 27.76
C GLU A 35 43.25 -7.13 26.83
N ILE A 36 43.00 -7.63 25.61
CA ILE A 36 42.20 -6.94 24.59
C ILE A 36 40.78 -6.67 25.09
N TYR A 37 40.16 -7.67 25.73
CA TYR A 37 38.77 -7.58 26.18
C TYR A 37 38.62 -7.19 27.65
N GLY A 38 39.72 -6.96 28.37
CA GLY A 38 39.70 -6.61 29.80
C GLY A 38 39.08 -7.69 30.70
N VAL A 39 39.15 -8.97 30.30
CA VAL A 39 38.52 -10.09 31.01
C VAL A 39 39.52 -10.98 31.71
N LYS A 40 39.06 -11.70 32.74
CA LYS A 40 39.90 -12.68 33.45
C LYS A 40 39.98 -13.99 32.68
N LYS A 41 41.06 -14.76 32.90
CA LYS A 41 41.23 -16.10 32.33
C LYS A 41 40.04 -17.03 32.61
N GLN A 42 39.43 -16.93 33.79
CA GLN A 42 38.23 -17.67 34.15
C GLN A 42 37.08 -17.38 33.19
N THR A 43 36.79 -16.09 32.93
CA THR A 43 35.75 -15.66 32.00
C THR A 43 35.98 -16.21 30.59
N VAL A 44 37.24 -16.21 30.13
CA VAL A 44 37.60 -16.80 28.82
C VAL A 44 37.33 -18.30 28.79
N SER A 45 37.64 -19.02 29.89
CA SER A 45 37.34 -20.45 30.02
C SER A 45 35.83 -20.72 29.98
N ASP A 46 35.04 -19.92 30.69
CA ASP A 46 33.57 -20.06 30.72
C ASP A 46 32.96 -19.78 29.34
N ILE A 47 33.45 -18.77 28.63
CA ILE A 47 33.04 -18.48 27.24
C ILE A 47 33.40 -19.65 26.32
N ARG A 48 34.60 -20.24 26.48
CA ARG A 48 35.03 -21.40 25.69
C ARG A 48 34.13 -22.61 25.92
N LYS A 49 33.67 -22.84 27.16
CA LYS A 49 32.69 -23.91 27.47
C LYS A 49 31.30 -23.62 26.89
N ALA A 50 30.91 -22.35 26.81
CA ALA A 50 29.62 -21.92 26.25
C ALA A 50 29.61 -21.79 24.71
N LYS A 51 30.68 -22.21 24.03
CA LYS A 51 30.90 -22.06 22.58
C LYS A 51 29.72 -22.52 21.73
N ASP A 52 29.25 -23.75 21.93
CA ASP A 52 28.18 -24.32 21.09
C ASP A 52 26.84 -23.60 21.31
N LYS A 53 26.55 -23.24 22.58
CA LYS A 53 25.36 -22.46 22.93
C LYS A 53 25.37 -21.08 22.27
N LEU A 54 26.53 -20.40 22.29
CA LEU A 54 26.70 -19.09 21.65
C LEU A 54 26.51 -19.18 20.13
N ARG A 55 27.02 -20.22 19.49
CA ARG A 55 26.85 -20.44 18.04
C ARG A 55 25.41 -20.74 17.67
N ASN A 56 24.75 -21.65 18.39
CA ASN A 56 23.36 -21.99 18.14
C ASN A 56 22.45 -20.77 18.34
N TYR A 57 22.73 -19.96 19.36
CA TYR A 57 22.04 -18.69 19.57
C TYR A 57 22.29 -17.70 18.42
N ALA A 58 23.53 -17.56 17.97
CA ALA A 58 23.88 -16.68 16.86
C ALA A 58 23.15 -17.04 15.57
N LEU A 59 23.02 -18.34 15.29
CA LEU A 59 22.26 -18.87 14.15
C LEU A 59 20.75 -18.59 14.29
N LYS A 60 20.15 -18.87 15.46
CA LYS A 60 18.70 -18.65 15.71
C LYS A 60 18.31 -17.18 15.59
N PHE A 61 19.16 -16.26 16.04
CA PHE A 61 18.85 -14.83 16.12
C PHE A 61 19.65 -13.95 15.14
N ASN A 62 20.32 -14.55 14.14
CA ASN A 62 21.14 -13.86 13.13
C ASN A 62 22.15 -12.84 13.71
N VAL A 63 22.80 -13.22 14.83
CA VAL A 63 23.81 -12.38 15.48
C VAL A 63 25.13 -12.49 14.72
N ASP A 64 25.42 -11.51 13.87
CA ASP A 64 26.70 -11.44 13.15
C ASP A 64 27.73 -10.62 13.94
N PRO A 65 28.88 -11.19 14.36
CA PRO A 65 29.94 -10.41 15.00
C PRO A 65 30.63 -9.41 14.06
N THR A 66 30.35 -9.46 12.75
CA THR A 66 30.99 -8.66 11.70
C THR A 66 30.17 -7.44 11.27
N LYS A 67 28.88 -7.40 11.62
CA LYS A 67 27.98 -6.28 11.29
C LYS A 67 28.03 -5.18 12.36
N ASP A 68 27.65 -3.97 11.97
CA ASP A 68 27.72 -2.78 12.82
C ASP A 68 27.10 -3.02 14.20
N LYS A 69 27.86 -2.72 15.27
CA LYS A 69 27.47 -2.91 16.67
C LYS A 69 26.27 -2.05 17.12
N LYS A 70 25.63 -1.32 16.21
CA LYS A 70 24.52 -0.38 16.49
C LYS A 70 23.13 -1.04 16.55
N GLY A 71 23.00 -2.32 16.19
CA GLY A 71 21.73 -3.04 16.29
C GLY A 71 21.43 -3.53 17.71
N VAL A 72 20.13 -3.52 18.09
CA VAL A 72 19.62 -4.04 19.38
C VAL A 72 20.11 -5.46 19.67
N ILE A 73 20.25 -6.27 18.61
CA ILE A 73 20.72 -7.65 18.68
C ILE A 73 22.22 -7.75 19.05
N HIS A 74 23.05 -6.81 18.59
CA HIS A 74 24.51 -6.83 18.83
C HIS A 74 24.87 -6.33 20.24
N GLY A 75 24.05 -5.47 20.85
CA GLY A 75 24.23 -5.00 22.23
C GLY A 75 23.79 -6.01 23.30
N ARG A 76 23.24 -7.17 22.92
CA ARG A 76 22.68 -8.15 23.85
C ARG A 76 23.80 -8.91 24.58
N ASN A 77 23.80 -8.84 25.92
CA ASN A 77 24.79 -9.52 26.77
C ASN A 77 24.38 -10.95 27.19
N HIS A 78 23.07 -11.23 27.18
CA HIS A 78 22.46 -12.44 27.72
C HIS A 78 21.63 -13.18 26.67
N MET A 79 21.81 -14.51 26.58
CA MET A 79 21.05 -15.41 25.70
C MET A 79 19.68 -15.77 26.27
N ARG A 80 18.98 -14.79 26.89
CA ARG A 80 17.66 -15.02 27.50
C ARG A 80 16.68 -15.44 26.41
N GLN A 81 16.06 -16.60 26.61
CA GLN A 81 14.94 -17.08 25.80
C GLN A 81 13.64 -16.40 26.25
N PRO A 82 12.65 -16.31 25.35
CA PRO A 82 11.34 -15.83 25.72
C PRO A 82 10.65 -16.78 26.72
N GLN A 83 9.72 -16.23 27.51
CA GLN A 83 9.03 -17.01 28.54
C GLN A 83 8.10 -18.07 27.96
N SER A 84 7.54 -17.78 26.78
CA SER A 84 6.75 -18.73 25.99
C SER A 84 7.22 -18.66 24.55
N GLU A 85 8.03 -19.63 24.15
CA GLU A 85 8.48 -19.76 22.75
C GLU A 85 7.27 -19.98 21.83
N THR A 86 6.30 -20.78 22.26
CA THR A 86 5.08 -21.07 21.48
C THR A 86 4.23 -19.83 21.21
N LEU A 87 4.09 -18.93 22.19
CA LEU A 87 3.35 -17.68 22.02
C LEU A 87 4.07 -16.74 21.05
N GLU A 88 5.39 -16.55 21.21
CA GLU A 88 6.15 -15.68 20.32
C GLU A 88 6.16 -16.20 18.88
N GLU A 89 6.27 -17.51 18.68
CA GLU A 89 6.15 -18.14 17.37
C GLU A 89 4.75 -17.96 16.76
N ALA A 90 3.69 -18.16 17.56
CA ALA A 90 2.32 -17.94 17.11
C ALA A 90 2.06 -16.49 16.71
N VAL A 91 2.52 -15.53 17.52
CA VAL A 91 2.40 -14.09 17.24
C VAL A 91 3.21 -13.70 16.01
N PHE A 92 4.45 -14.18 15.87
CA PHE A 92 5.27 -13.92 14.71
C PHE A 92 4.65 -14.50 13.44
N LYS A 93 4.12 -15.73 13.49
CA LYS A 93 3.42 -16.37 12.37
C LYS A 93 2.16 -15.60 11.99
N TRP A 94 1.33 -15.22 12.97
CA TRP A 94 0.15 -14.38 12.75
C TRP A 94 0.55 -13.03 12.12
N TYR A 95 1.62 -12.40 12.59
CA TYR A 95 2.10 -11.13 12.04
C TYR A 95 2.56 -11.25 10.59
N VAL A 96 3.33 -12.28 10.26
CA VAL A 96 3.76 -12.56 8.88
C VAL A 96 2.53 -12.81 8.00
N GLN A 97 1.58 -13.61 8.48
CA GLN A 97 0.32 -13.86 7.79
C GLN A 97 -0.46 -12.56 7.55
N GLN A 98 -0.57 -11.69 8.55
CA GLN A 98 -1.27 -10.41 8.44
C GLN A 98 -0.60 -9.46 7.43
N ARG A 99 0.73 -9.53 7.24
CA ARG A 99 1.43 -8.75 6.21
C ARG A 99 1.40 -9.39 4.83
N SER A 100 1.28 -10.72 4.75
CA SER A 100 1.16 -11.43 3.48
C SER A 100 -0.28 -11.46 2.96
N VAL A 101 -1.26 -11.40 3.86
CA VAL A 101 -2.63 -11.07 3.51
C VAL A 101 -2.58 -9.62 3.08
N LYS A 102 -2.67 -9.40 1.77
CA LYS A 102 -2.99 -8.09 1.18
C LYS A 102 -4.16 -7.58 2.02
N VAL A 103 -3.94 -6.51 2.79
CA VAL A 103 -5.04 -5.85 3.49
C VAL A 103 -6.02 -5.51 2.39
N LEU A 104 -7.13 -6.25 2.35
CA LEU A 104 -8.15 -6.09 1.34
C LEU A 104 -8.50 -4.62 1.34
N SER A 105 -8.42 -4.00 0.18
CA SER A 105 -8.82 -2.60 0.02
C SER A 105 -10.23 -2.45 0.61
N THR A 106 -10.58 -1.29 1.15
CA THR A 106 -11.96 -1.01 1.60
C THR A 106 -13.00 -1.37 0.52
N GLU A 107 -12.58 -1.36 -0.74
CA GLU A 107 -13.33 -1.80 -1.92
C GLU A 107 -13.66 -3.31 -1.90
N GLU A 108 -12.70 -4.20 -1.59
CA GLU A 108 -12.93 -5.66 -1.55
C GLU A 108 -13.79 -6.07 -0.33
N ILE A 109 -13.72 -5.32 0.78
CA ILE A 109 -14.60 -5.50 1.94
C ILE A 109 -16.03 -5.07 1.59
N ALA A 110 -16.19 -3.95 0.86
CA ALA A 110 -17.49 -3.49 0.40
C ALA A 110 -18.12 -4.48 -0.60
N GLU A 111 -17.32 -5.07 -1.49
CA GLU A 111 -17.77 -6.11 -2.43
C GLU A 111 -18.23 -7.37 -1.69
N ALA A 112 -17.48 -7.88 -0.72
CA ALA A 112 -17.89 -9.06 0.05
C ALA A 112 -19.19 -8.85 0.84
N VAL A 113 -19.42 -7.63 1.35
CA VAL A 113 -20.65 -7.25 2.06
C VAL A 113 -21.84 -7.10 1.10
N LEU A 114 -21.61 -6.67 -0.14
CA LEU A 114 -22.64 -6.57 -1.18
C LEU A 114 -22.97 -7.93 -1.83
N VAL A 115 -21.98 -8.81 -1.99
CA VAL A 115 -22.13 -10.14 -2.60
C VAL A 115 -22.86 -11.14 -1.68
N GLY A 116 -22.84 -10.92 -0.36
CA GLY A 116 -23.63 -11.71 0.60
C GLY A 116 -25.16 -11.64 0.42
N LYS A 117 -25.67 -10.90 -0.57
CA LYS A 117 -27.11 -10.68 -0.81
C LYS A 117 -27.64 -11.21 -2.15
N GLN A 118 -26.83 -11.92 -2.94
CA GLN A 118 -27.30 -12.58 -4.16
C GLN A 118 -26.95 -14.06 -4.14
N SER A 119 -27.96 -14.86 -3.79
CA SER A 119 -28.04 -16.28 -4.06
C SER A 119 -28.01 -16.57 -5.56
N ASP A 120 -27.33 -17.65 -5.92
CA ASP A 120 -27.61 -18.56 -7.05
C ASP A 120 -27.37 -18.02 -8.48
N ASP A 121 -26.28 -18.46 -9.13
CA ASP A 121 -26.31 -19.25 -10.39
C ASP A 121 -24.90 -19.37 -11.04
N SER A 122 -24.59 -20.61 -11.42
CA SER A 122 -23.65 -21.16 -12.42
C SER A 122 -22.18 -20.71 -12.61
N ARG A 123 -21.36 -21.77 -12.60
CA ARG A 123 -19.98 -21.96 -13.10
C ARG A 123 -19.66 -21.28 -14.45
N SER A 124 -18.44 -20.76 -14.58
CA SER A 124 -17.46 -21.22 -15.58
C SER A 124 -16.04 -20.74 -15.26
N SER A 125 -15.08 -21.66 -15.40
CA SER A 125 -13.63 -21.37 -15.46
C SER A 125 -13.31 -20.48 -16.66
N ASP A 126 -12.35 -19.56 -16.52
CA ASP A 126 -11.05 -19.62 -17.22
C ASP A 126 -10.24 -18.30 -17.13
N GLU A 127 -8.95 -18.49 -16.85
CA GLU A 127 -7.78 -17.68 -17.21
C GLU A 127 -7.59 -16.26 -16.63
N GLU A 128 -6.69 -16.19 -15.64
CA GLU A 128 -6.03 -14.98 -15.16
C GLU A 128 -5.19 -14.31 -16.26
N LYS A 129 -5.55 -13.06 -16.59
CA LYS A 129 -4.61 -12.04 -17.06
C LYS A 129 -4.77 -10.80 -16.20
N GLU A 130 -3.79 -10.52 -15.35
CA GLU A 130 -3.65 -9.23 -14.66
C GLU A 130 -3.49 -8.11 -15.70
N VAL A 131 -4.59 -7.46 -16.06
CA VAL A 131 -4.56 -6.21 -16.83
C VAL A 131 -4.49 -5.07 -15.83
N ALA A 132 -3.39 -4.32 -15.81
CA ALA A 132 -3.27 -3.12 -14.99
C ALA A 132 -4.32 -2.07 -15.42
N ILE A 133 -5.47 -2.06 -14.76
CA ILE A 133 -6.56 -1.10 -15.00
C ILE A 133 -6.09 0.25 -14.46
N LYS A 134 -5.63 1.13 -15.36
CA LYS A 134 -5.36 2.53 -14.99
C LYS A 134 -6.69 3.21 -14.69
N PRO A 135 -6.89 3.77 -13.48
CA PRO A 135 -8.15 4.41 -13.14
C PRO A 135 -8.41 5.60 -14.06
N LYS A 136 -9.68 5.83 -14.40
CA LYS A 136 -10.09 6.97 -15.20
C LYS A 136 -9.73 8.25 -14.45
N MET A 137 -8.98 9.16 -15.07
CA MET A 137 -8.51 10.39 -14.42
C MET A 137 -9.63 11.26 -13.82
N SER A 138 -10.86 11.16 -14.35
CA SER A 138 -12.03 11.83 -13.79
C SER A 138 -12.43 11.26 -12.43
N LEU A 139 -12.37 9.93 -12.26
CA LEU A 139 -12.66 9.24 -11.01
C LEU A 139 -11.64 9.62 -9.94
N VAL A 140 -10.34 9.65 -10.31
CA VAL A 140 -9.28 10.09 -9.39
C VAL A 140 -9.53 11.50 -8.86
N ARG A 141 -10.00 12.42 -9.72
CA ARG A 141 -10.35 13.78 -9.31
C ARG A 141 -11.55 13.81 -8.37
N GLU A 142 -12.60 13.07 -8.68
CA GLU A 142 -13.81 12.96 -7.86
C GLU A 142 -13.51 12.39 -6.47
N SER A 143 -12.68 11.33 -6.39
CA SER A 143 -12.22 10.78 -5.12
C SER A 143 -11.45 11.81 -4.29
N ILE A 144 -10.60 12.62 -4.92
CA ILE A 144 -9.87 13.69 -4.21
C ILE A 144 -10.83 14.79 -3.73
N ASP A 145 -11.83 15.16 -4.52
CA ASP A 145 -12.86 16.14 -4.13
C ASP A 145 -13.66 15.65 -2.90
N ILE A 146 -14.02 14.37 -2.86
CA ILE A 146 -14.68 13.74 -1.70
C ILE A 146 -13.79 13.76 -0.47
N LEU A 147 -12.50 13.42 -0.62
CA LEU A 147 -11.54 13.41 0.48
C LEU A 147 -11.30 14.82 1.02
N LEU A 148 -11.20 15.83 0.16
CA LEU A 148 -11.07 17.22 0.60
C LEU A 148 -12.29 17.66 1.41
N ASN A 149 -13.50 17.33 0.95
CA ASN A 149 -14.73 17.62 1.69
C ASN A 149 -14.75 16.91 3.06
N TYR A 150 -14.33 15.64 3.12
CA TYR A 150 -14.21 14.93 4.39
C TYR A 150 -13.21 15.61 5.34
N VAL A 151 -12.05 16.04 4.83
CA VAL A 151 -11.03 16.73 5.63
C VAL A 151 -11.54 18.09 6.13
N ASP A 152 -12.31 18.81 5.32
CA ASP A 152 -12.94 20.09 5.71
C ASP A 152 -13.99 19.92 6.83
N LEU A 153 -14.64 18.77 6.91
CA LEU A 153 -15.64 18.44 7.94
C LEU A 153 -15.04 17.77 9.18
N CYS A 154 -13.73 17.51 9.21
CA CYS A 154 -13.06 16.82 10.31
C CYS A 154 -12.42 17.80 11.30
N ASP A 155 -12.80 17.68 12.58
CA ASP A 155 -12.19 18.45 13.69
C ASP A 155 -10.82 17.89 14.15
N ASN A 156 -10.35 16.79 13.55
CA ASN A 156 -9.08 16.17 13.90
C ASN A 156 -7.92 16.87 13.19
N TYR A 157 -7.12 17.63 13.94
CA TYR A 157 -5.93 18.33 13.46
C TYR A 157 -4.93 17.45 12.68
N ASN A 158 -4.82 16.16 13.02
CA ASN A 158 -3.92 15.26 12.29
C ASN A 158 -4.44 14.96 10.88
N ILE A 159 -5.76 14.88 10.70
CA ILE A 159 -6.41 14.63 9.41
C ILE A 159 -6.42 15.93 8.60
N GLN A 160 -6.68 17.06 9.25
CA GLN A 160 -6.64 18.39 8.65
C GLN A 160 -5.26 18.74 8.06
N GLY A 161 -4.18 18.26 8.69
CA GLY A 161 -2.82 18.44 8.18
C GLY A 161 -2.57 17.89 6.77
N TYR A 162 -3.41 16.96 6.29
CA TYR A 162 -3.32 16.41 4.93
C TYR A 162 -4.07 17.21 3.86
N TYR A 163 -4.80 18.25 4.25
CA TYR A 163 -5.60 19.07 3.32
C TYR A 163 -4.75 19.64 2.19
N GLU A 164 -3.63 20.28 2.52
CA GLU A 164 -2.75 20.91 1.53
C GLU A 164 -2.10 19.87 0.59
N HIS A 165 -1.84 18.66 1.09
CA HIS A 165 -1.32 17.57 0.27
C HIS A 165 -2.36 17.10 -0.75
N LEU A 166 -3.61 16.90 -0.31
CA LEU A 166 -4.72 16.51 -1.20
C LEU A 166 -5.04 17.61 -2.22
N ARG A 167 -4.98 18.88 -1.79
CA ARG A 167 -5.15 20.04 -2.66
C ARG A 167 -4.07 20.11 -3.74
N THR A 168 -2.81 19.91 -3.36
CA THR A 168 -1.68 19.86 -4.30
C THR A 168 -1.85 18.72 -5.29
N LEU A 169 -2.23 17.53 -4.81
CA LEU A 169 -2.49 16.36 -5.66
C LEU A 169 -3.63 16.61 -6.65
N ARG A 170 -4.71 17.24 -6.20
CA ARG A 170 -5.83 17.67 -7.07
C ARG A 170 -5.35 18.56 -8.21
N GLU A 171 -4.50 19.54 -7.90
CA GLU A 171 -3.97 20.45 -8.89
C GLU A 171 -3.11 19.73 -9.93
N LEU A 172 -2.27 18.78 -9.50
CA LEU A 172 -1.48 17.95 -10.39
C LEU A 172 -2.37 17.09 -11.31
N VAL A 173 -3.43 16.49 -10.77
CA VAL A 173 -4.40 15.70 -11.56
C VAL A 173 -5.10 16.57 -12.61
N ILE A 174 -5.52 17.79 -12.25
CA ILE A 174 -6.13 18.73 -13.19
C ILE A 174 -5.13 19.12 -14.29
N ARG A 175 -3.89 19.46 -13.94
CA ARG A 175 -2.84 19.80 -14.92
C ARG A 175 -2.58 18.63 -15.88
N GLU A 176 -2.57 17.41 -15.38
CA GLU A 176 -2.33 16.21 -16.18
C GLU A 176 -3.51 15.88 -17.11
N GLN A 177 -4.75 16.15 -16.69
CA GLN A 177 -5.93 16.05 -17.56
C GLN A 177 -5.85 17.02 -18.75
N HIS A 178 -5.43 18.27 -18.52
CA HIS A 178 -5.41 19.32 -19.56
C HIS A 178 -4.22 19.19 -20.54
N LYS A 179 -3.11 18.56 -20.16
CA LYS A 179 -2.01 18.25 -21.09
C LYS A 179 -2.42 17.27 -22.20
N ARG A 180 -3.35 16.34 -21.91
CA ARG A 180 -3.81 15.30 -22.84
C ARG A 180 -4.82 15.81 -23.88
N GLY A 181 -5.31 17.05 -23.73
CA GLY A 181 -6.37 17.64 -24.56
C GLY A 181 -5.93 18.44 -25.80
N LYS A 182 -4.65 18.44 -26.18
CA LYS A 182 -4.16 19.22 -27.33
C LYS A 182 -3.84 18.37 -28.56
N GLN A 183 -4.87 17.79 -29.16
CA GLN A 183 -4.82 17.48 -30.60
C GLN A 183 -6.22 17.60 -31.21
N THR A 184 -6.63 18.83 -31.52
CA THR A 184 -7.69 19.03 -32.52
C THR A 184 -7.14 18.51 -33.84
N LYS A 185 -7.65 17.37 -34.32
CA LYS A 185 -7.30 16.85 -35.64
C LYS A 185 -7.69 17.90 -36.69
N LEU A 186 -6.69 18.41 -37.41
CA LEU A 186 -6.83 19.36 -38.53
C LEU A 186 -7.88 18.92 -39.56
N ASP A 187 -8.13 17.61 -39.65
CA ASP A 187 -9.15 16.98 -40.49
C ASP A 187 -10.58 17.54 -40.27
N THR A 188 -10.88 18.00 -39.06
CA THR A 188 -12.20 18.56 -38.72
C THR A 188 -12.42 19.93 -39.38
N PHE A 189 -11.33 20.66 -39.68
CA PHE A 189 -11.38 21.95 -40.37
C PHE A 189 -11.52 21.82 -41.90
N PHE A 190 -11.13 20.67 -42.47
CA PHE A 190 -11.16 20.45 -43.93
C PHE A 190 -12.41 19.72 -44.43
N LYS A 191 -13.36 19.36 -43.56
CA LYS A 191 -14.69 18.90 -43.98
C LYS A 191 -15.46 20.09 -44.57
N ARG A 192 -15.27 20.33 -45.88
CA ARG A 192 -16.13 21.20 -46.67
C ARG A 192 -17.58 20.77 -46.47
N LYS A 193 -18.45 21.71 -46.10
CA LYS A 193 -19.90 21.54 -46.22
C LYS A 193 -20.21 21.23 -47.68
N THR A 194 -20.61 20.00 -47.98
CA THR A 194 -21.27 19.66 -49.25
C THR A 194 -22.60 20.41 -49.27
N PRO A 195 -22.89 21.22 -50.29
CA PRO A 195 -24.17 21.92 -50.38
C PRO A 195 -25.29 20.90 -50.61
N GLU A 196 -26.38 21.12 -49.88
CA GLU A 196 -27.64 20.38 -49.89
C GLU A 196 -28.27 20.37 -51.29
N PRO A 197 -28.68 19.20 -51.84
CA PRO A 197 -29.36 19.16 -53.13
C PRO A 197 -30.81 19.62 -52.97
N GLN A 198 -31.18 20.66 -53.74
CA GLN A 198 -32.55 21.17 -53.80
C GLN A 198 -33.52 20.15 -54.44
N PRO A 199 -34.80 20.14 -54.03
CA PRO A 199 -35.80 19.26 -54.62
C PRO A 199 -36.25 19.76 -55.99
N SER A 200 -35.92 19.01 -57.05
CA SER A 200 -36.42 19.24 -58.41
C SER A 200 -37.78 18.57 -58.62
N THR A 201 -38.75 19.39 -59.01
CA THR A 201 -40.12 19.08 -59.41
C THR A 201 -40.19 18.22 -60.67
N SER A 202 -41.11 17.24 -60.74
CA SER A 202 -41.79 16.84 -61.99
C SER A 202 -43.09 16.09 -61.67
N LYS A 203 -44.16 16.51 -62.36
CA LYS A 203 -45.55 16.07 -62.30
C LYS A 203 -45.75 14.83 -63.21
N ASP A 204 -46.71 13.94 -62.94
CA ASP A 204 -48.03 13.94 -63.62
C ASP A 204 -48.84 12.61 -63.45
N SER A 205 -50.15 12.78 -63.20
CA SER A 205 -51.32 11.89 -63.42
C SER A 205 -51.37 10.49 -62.75
N SER A 206 -52.49 9.95 -62.24
CA SER A 206 -53.90 10.08 -62.62
C SER A 206 -54.87 9.48 -61.57
N VAL A 207 -55.87 10.30 -61.18
CA VAL A 207 -57.31 10.00 -60.94
C VAL A 207 -57.79 9.33 -59.63
N ALA A 208 -58.85 9.97 -59.09
CA ALA A 208 -59.57 9.90 -57.82
C ALA A 208 -60.80 8.93 -57.87
N PRO A 209 -61.93 9.04 -57.11
CA PRO A 209 -62.30 9.94 -56.00
C PRO A 209 -63.20 9.36 -54.86
N THR A 210 -63.63 10.26 -53.96
CA THR A 210 -64.81 10.23 -53.05
C THR A 210 -64.63 9.48 -51.72
N SER A 211 -65.04 9.99 -50.55
CA SER A 211 -66.16 10.86 -50.19
C SER A 211 -65.91 11.62 -48.87
N ALA A 212 -66.43 12.87 -48.84
CA ALA A 212 -67.03 13.67 -47.77
C ALA A 212 -66.95 13.16 -46.30
N SER A 213 -66.82 14.00 -45.27
CA SER A 213 -67.54 15.25 -45.03
C SER A 213 -67.02 15.91 -43.75
N ASP A 214 -66.98 17.24 -43.76
CA ASP A 214 -67.41 18.17 -42.69
C ASP A 214 -66.69 18.17 -41.32
N PHE A 215 -66.59 19.26 -40.55
CA PHE A 215 -66.77 20.70 -40.72
C PHE A 215 -66.44 21.28 -39.33
N ILE A 216 -65.52 22.24 -39.30
CA ILE A 216 -65.46 23.48 -38.49
C ILE A 216 -66.11 23.52 -37.10
N GLY A 217 -65.35 24.02 -36.12
CA GLY A 217 -65.86 24.73 -34.94
C GLY A 217 -64.81 24.89 -33.84
N ILE A 218 -64.07 26.01 -33.78
CA ILE A 218 -64.38 27.24 -32.98
C ILE A 218 -63.95 27.04 -31.50
N GLU A 219 -62.81 27.63 -31.13
CA GLU A 219 -62.64 28.78 -30.19
C GLU A 219 -62.71 28.35 -28.71
N SER A 220 -61.66 28.64 -27.92
CA SER A 220 -61.59 29.78 -26.98
C SER A 220 -62.65 29.61 -25.87
N GLU A 221 -62.37 29.70 -24.58
CA GLU A 221 -61.47 30.56 -23.82
C GLU A 221 -61.67 30.16 -22.35
N ASP A 222 -60.61 30.31 -21.56
CA ASP A 222 -60.54 30.84 -20.19
C ASP A 222 -61.49 30.42 -19.04
N SER A 223 -60.91 30.59 -17.84
CA SER A 223 -61.42 30.54 -16.46
C SER A 223 -60.95 29.25 -15.76
N ASP A 224 -59.87 29.25 -14.97
CA ASP A 224 -59.53 30.09 -13.80
C ASP A 224 -60.58 30.02 -12.69
N SER A 225 -60.11 30.10 -11.43
CA SER A 225 -60.73 29.77 -10.13
C SER A 225 -60.76 28.27 -9.77
N GLU A 226 -60.26 27.80 -8.62
CA GLU A 226 -59.81 28.43 -7.36
C GLU A 226 -58.88 27.45 -6.63
#